data_AF-A0A653P776-F1
#
_entry.id   AF-A0A653P776-F1
#
_cell.length_a   1.000
_cell.length_b   1.000
_cell.length_c   1.000
_cell.angle_alpha   90.00
_cell.angle_beta   90.00
_cell.angle_gamma   90.00
#
_symmetry.space_group_name_H-M   'P 1'
#
loop_
_entity.id
_entity.type
_entity.pdbx_description
1 polymer ?
#
loop_
_entity_poly.entity_id
_entity_poly.type
_entity_poly.pdbx_seq_one_letter_code
_entity_poly.pdbx_strand_id
1 'polypeptide(L)' 'MKVAEKKTARQQLDDIILDISWADIAKTYFGKSSSWMYNKLNGRDGNGGHGEFTDEEKEMLRNALFDISARIRMAAENLE' A
#
# COMPACT_ATOMS: atom_id res chain seq x y z
N MET A 1 -10.23 21.54 21.33
CA MET A 1 -10.11 20.11 20.97
C MET A 1 -8.89 19.94 20.08
N LYS A 2 -7.95 19.05 20.42
CA LYS A 2 -6.90 18.65 19.47
C LYS A 2 -7.57 17.76 18.42
N VAL A 3 -7.63 18.20 17.17
CA VAL A 3 -8.02 17.33 16.05
C VAL A 3 -6.98 16.22 16.00
N ALA A 4 -7.39 14.96 16.15
CA ALA A 4 -6.47 13.83 15.99
C ALA A 4 -5.99 13.82 14.53
N GLU A 5 -4.67 13.91 14.32
CA GLU A 5 -4.11 13.81 12.98
C GLU A 5 -4.48 12.46 12.37
N LYS A 6 -5.06 12.49 11.17
CA LYS A 6 -5.39 11.30 10.40
C LYS A 6 -4.10 10.63 9.95
N LYS A 7 -3.90 9.38 10.35
CA LYS A 7 -2.72 8.60 9.97
C LYS A 7 -2.70 8.34 8.46
N THR A 8 -1.55 8.56 7.82
CA THR A 8 -1.34 8.19 6.42
C THR A 8 -1.37 6.68 6.24
N ALA A 9 -1.58 6.20 5.01
CA ALA A 9 -1.52 4.77 4.72
C ALA A 9 -0.15 4.17 5.10
N ARG A 10 0.94 4.92 4.88
CA ARG A 10 2.28 4.52 5.33
C ARG A 10 2.34 4.24 6.83
N GLN A 11 1.78 5.13 7.66
CA GLN A 11 1.77 4.95 9.11
C GLN A 11 0.88 3.79 9.56
N GLN A 12 -0.13 3.42 8.79
CA GLN A 12 -0.98 2.26 9.07
C GLN A 12 -0.32 0.94 8.67
N LEU A 13 0.60 0.98 7.71
CA LEU A 13 1.29 -0.18 7.13
C LEU A 13 2.74 -0.32 7.64
N ASP A 14 3.10 0.41 8.70
CA ASP A 14 4.48 0.52 9.21
C ASP A 14 5.10 -0.85 9.54
N ASP A 15 4.29 -1.78 10.05
CA ASP A 15 4.69 -3.15 10.40
C ASP A 15 5.27 -3.94 9.22
N ILE A 16 4.86 -3.61 7.99
CA ILE A 16 5.26 -4.33 6.77
C ILE A 16 5.87 -3.39 5.72
N ILE A 17 6.14 -2.12 6.07
CA ILE A 17 6.47 -1.09 5.08
C ILE A 17 7.79 -1.36 4.35
N LEU A 18 8.69 -2.15 4.94
CA LEU A 18 9.98 -2.53 4.34
C LEU A 18 10.00 -3.95 3.80
N ASP A 19 9.02 -4.79 4.14
CA ASP A 19 9.02 -6.21 3.79
C ASP A 19 8.45 -6.50 2.40
N ILE A 20 7.68 -5.56 1.85
CA ILE A 20 6.98 -5.71 0.58
C ILE A 20 7.47 -4.73 -0.47
N SER A 21 7.49 -5.18 -1.73
CA SER A 21 7.75 -4.29 -2.88
C SER A 21 6.51 -3.48 -3.24
N TRP A 22 6.40 -2.26 -2.72
CA TRP A 22 5.32 -1.32 -3.10
C TRP A 22 5.33 -0.96 -4.59
N ALA A 23 6.51 -0.98 -5.21
CA ALA A 23 6.66 -0.79 -6.65
C ALA A 23 5.96 -1.89 -7.44
N ASP A 24 6.09 -3.15 -7.00
CA ASP A 24 5.42 -4.28 -7.64
C ASP A 24 3.91 -4.21 -7.41
N ILE A 25 3.45 -3.86 -6.20
CA ILE A 25 2.03 -3.68 -5.92
C ILE A 25 1.41 -2.63 -6.86
N ALA A 26 2.10 -1.50 -7.05
CA ALA A 26 1.66 -0.44 -7.94
C ALA A 26 1.44 -0.94 -9.37
N LYS A 27 2.37 -1.75 -9.88
CA LYS A 27 2.32 -2.28 -11.23
C LYS A 27 1.26 -3.37 -11.37
N THR A 28 1.27 -4.35 -10.47
CA THR A 28 0.49 -5.60 -10.57
C THR A 28 -0.98 -5.39 -10.27
N TYR A 29 -1.33 -4.61 -9.23
CA TYR A 29 -2.72 -4.45 -8.81
C TYR A 29 -3.35 -3.14 -9.31
N PHE A 30 -2.55 -2.08 -9.51
CA PHE A 30 -3.09 -0.76 -9.87
C PHE A 30 -2.76 -0.34 -11.31
N GLY A 31 -1.82 -0.99 -11.99
CA GLY A 31 -1.34 -0.56 -13.31
C GLY A 31 -0.70 0.84 -13.28
N LYS A 32 -0.09 1.22 -12.16
CA LYS A 32 0.51 2.54 -11.92
C LYS A 32 2.01 2.45 -11.68
N SER A 33 2.67 3.61 -11.69
CA SER A 33 4.11 3.70 -11.42
C SER A 33 4.43 3.59 -9.92
N SER A 34 5.66 3.21 -9.59
CA SER A 34 6.13 3.16 -8.20
C SER A 34 6.02 4.53 -7.51
N SER A 35 6.32 5.61 -8.23
CA SER A 35 6.21 6.99 -7.71
C SER A 35 4.77 7.32 -7.30
N TRP A 36 3.78 6.90 -8.09
CA TRP A 36 2.36 7.06 -7.73
C TRP A 36 2.05 6.38 -6.39
N MET A 37 2.50 5.14 -6.20
CA MET A 37 2.28 4.41 -4.95
C MET A 37 2.95 5.09 -3.74
N TYR A 38 4.21 5.53 -3.89
CA TYR A 38 4.90 6.23 -2.81
C TYR A 38 4.25 7.57 -2.46
N ASN A 39 3.71 8.30 -3.44
CA ASN A 39 2.95 9.51 -3.19
C ASN A 39 1.67 9.20 -2.39
N LYS A 40 0.87 8.21 -2.84
CA LYS A 40 -0.35 7.77 -2.15
C LYS A 40 -0.09 7.31 -0.71
N LEU A 41 0.95 6.50 -0.49
CA LEU A 41 1.34 6.04 0.85
C LEU A 41 1.66 7.21 1.79
N ASN A 42 2.30 8.26 1.27
CA ASN A 42 2.64 9.47 2.01
C ASN A 42 1.50 10.51 2.06
N GLY A 43 0.32 10.21 1.53
CA GLY A 43 -0.84 11.12 1.49
C GLY A 43 -0.67 12.31 0.53
N ARG A 44 0.18 12.18 -0.49
CA ARG A 44 0.51 13.22 -1.46
C ARG A 44 -0.10 12.89 -2.82
N ASP A 45 -0.59 13.90 -3.53
CA ASP A 45 -0.79 13.80 -4.97
C ASP A 45 0.54 14.16 -5.67
N GLY A 46 0.78 13.68 -6.88
CA GLY A 46 2.04 13.88 -7.60
C GLY A 46 2.42 15.34 -7.88
N ASN A 47 1.55 16.30 -7.53
CA ASN A 47 1.71 17.73 -7.72
C ASN A 47 1.91 18.49 -6.38
N GLY A 48 2.09 17.78 -5.27
CA GLY A 48 2.34 18.38 -3.95
C GLY A 48 1.09 18.73 -3.16
N GLY A 49 -0.11 18.39 -3.65
CA GLY A 49 -1.36 18.46 -2.91
C GLY A 49 -1.67 17.18 -2.11
N HIS A 50 -2.87 17.09 -1.56
CA HIS A 50 -3.33 15.92 -0.83
C HIS A 50 -3.84 14.84 -1.79
N GLY A 51 -3.17 13.68 -1.76
CA GLY A 51 -3.49 12.54 -2.62
C GLY A 51 -3.49 11.25 -1.84
N GLU A 52 -4.44 11.09 -0.94
CA GLU A 52 -4.70 9.80 -0.30
C GLU A 52 -5.29 8.81 -1.30
N PHE A 53 -5.33 7.53 -0.92
CA PHE A 53 -6.10 6.53 -1.64
C PHE A 53 -7.60 6.88 -1.59
N THR A 54 -8.32 6.75 -2.71
CA THR A 54 -9.79 6.73 -2.72
C THR A 54 -10.30 5.48 -2.00
N ASP A 55 -11.60 5.40 -1.73
CA ASP A 55 -12.14 4.23 -1.05
C ASP A 55 -12.04 2.96 -1.90
N GLU A 56 -12.18 3.07 -3.22
CA GLU A 56 -11.94 1.99 -4.17
C GLU A 56 -10.47 1.57 -4.16
N GLU A 57 -9.54 2.54 -4.18
CA GLU A 57 -8.11 2.25 -4.15
C GLU A 57 -7.67 1.61 -2.81
N LYS A 58 -8.30 1.98 -1.69
CA LYS A 58 -8.07 1.32 -0.39
C LYS A 58 -8.54 -0.14 -0.42
N GLU A 59 -9.68 -0.40 -1.03
CA GLU A 59 -10.20 -1.76 -1.14
C GLU A 59 -9.32 -2.61 -2.07
N MET A 60 -8.83 -2.04 -3.17
CA MET A 60 -7.82 -2.68 -4.02
C MET A 60 -6.53 -2.97 -3.24
N LEU A 61 -6.05 -2.03 -2.41
CA LEU A 61 -4.85 -2.23 -1.59
C LEU A 61 -5.05 -3.33 -0.56
N ARG A 62 -6.22 -3.36 0.10
CA ARG A 62 -6.59 -4.42 1.05
C ARG A 62 -6.55 -5.80 0.37
N ASN A 63 -7.17 -5.93 -0.79
CA ASN A 63 -7.19 -7.19 -1.53
C ASN A 63 -5.79 -7.61 -2.02
N ALA A 64 -4.95 -6.66 -2.44
CA ALA A 64 -3.56 -6.92 -2.78
C ALA A 64 -2.75 -7.46 -1.58
N LEU A 65 -2.93 -6.88 -0.39
CA LEU A 65 -2.26 -7.35 0.83
C LEU A 65 -2.72 -8.77 1.22
N PHE A 66 -4.02 -9.08 1.09
CA PHE A 66 -4.52 -10.44 1.32
C PHE A 66 -3.96 -11.45 0.32
N ASP A 67 -3.90 -11.12 -0.97
CA ASP A 67 -3.30 -11.99 -1.98
C ASP A 67 -1.81 -12.26 -1.70
N ILE A 68 -1.05 -11.22 -1.37
CA ILE A 68 0.37 -11.36 -0.99
C ILE A 68 0.52 -12.25 0.25
N SER A 69 -0.32 -12.06 1.27
CA SER A 69 -0.26 -12.89 2.49
C SER A 69 -0.49 -14.38 2.19
N ALA A 70 -1.45 -14.70 1.32
CA ALA A 70 -1.71 -16.07 0.89
C ALA A 70 -0.53 -16.64 0.10
N ARG A 71 0.07 -15.84 -0.79
CA ARG A 71 1.23 -16.25 -1.59
C ARG A 71 2.48 -16.48 -0.75
N ILE A 72 2.75 -15.63 0.25
CA ILE A 72 3.84 -15.84 1.21
C ILE A 72 3.63 -17.16 1.97
N ARG A 73 2.42 -17.41 2.46
CA ARG A 73 2.08 -18.66 3.15
C ARG A 73 2.32 -19.88 2.26
N MET A 74 1.78 -19.89 1.04
CA MET A 74 1.97 -21.01 0.11
C MET A 74 3.44 -21.25 -0.22
N ALA A 75 4.24 -20.18 -0.39
CA ALA A 75 5.67 -20.32 -0.62
C ALA A 75 6.38 -20.98 0.57
N ALA A 76 6.01 -20.62 1.80
CA ALA A 76 6.56 -21.23 3.01
C ALA A 76 6.15 -22.71 3.16
N GLU A 77 4.91 -23.06 2.83
CA GLU A 77 4.40 -24.45 2.86
C GLU A 77 5.08 -25.34 1.81
N ASN A 78 5.56 -24.77 0.71
CA ASN A 78 6.20 -25.50 -0.40
C ASN A 78 7.73 -25.59 -0.29
N LEU A 79 8.35 -25.10 0.79
CA LEU A 79 9.81 -25.09 0.96
C LEU A 79 10.30 -26.47 1.44
N GLU A 80 11.27 -27.07 0.73
CA GLU A 80 11.94 -28.34 1.08
C GLU A 80 13.24 -28.12 1.87
#